data_AF-A0ABD0MHF9-F1
#
_entry.id   AF-A0ABD0MHF9-F1
#
_cell.length_a   1.000
_cell.length_b   1.000
_cell.length_c   1.000
_cell.angle_alpha   90.00
_cell.angle_beta   90.00
_cell.angle_gamma   90.00
#
_symmetry.space_group_name_H-M   'P 1'
#
loop_
_entity.id
_entity.type
_entity.pdbx_description
1 polymer ?
#
loop_
_entity_poly.entity_id
_entity_poly.type
_entity_poly.pdbx_seq_one_letter_code
_entity_poly.pdbx_strand_id
1 'polypeptide(L)'
;MPKKDKVRDDHAKEDTVNAVLRAIQELTQKMDDQTQRFRRFEKQIEANSSAIDKNKKDISELQSQVAHLKKENAILKSACEEHARYKRRWNLRLTGLPEKDDENVRETVIGILTRIFPVSVERLRYTLDTVHRLGKRESATTSNNCGR
;
A
#
# COMPACT_ATOMS: atom_id res chain seq x y z
N MET A 1 46.88 17.83 82.79
CA MET A 1 46.65 18.23 81.39
C MET A 1 45.70 17.22 80.73
N PRO A 2 44.43 17.57 80.43
CA PRO A 2 43.57 16.75 79.56
C PRO A 2 42.68 17.55 78.57
N LYS A 3 42.77 18.88 78.53
CA LYS A 3 41.83 19.73 77.78
C LYS A 3 42.10 19.78 76.26
N LYS A 4 43.33 19.53 75.80
CA LYS A 4 43.68 19.59 74.36
C LYS A 4 43.18 18.39 73.55
N ASP A 5 43.20 17.18 74.14
CA ASP A 5 42.77 15.97 73.44
C ASP A 5 41.24 15.90 73.30
N LYS A 6 40.50 16.42 74.28
CA LYS A 6 39.04 16.49 74.23
C LYS A 6 38.51 17.44 73.14
N VAL A 7 39.16 18.59 72.97
CA VAL A 7 38.81 19.57 71.90
C VAL A 7 39.10 19.02 70.50
N ARG A 8 40.16 18.21 70.35
CA ARG A 8 40.47 17.52 69.09
C ARG A 8 39.45 16.45 68.74
N ASP A 9 39.00 15.68 69.74
CA ASP A 9 37.98 14.64 69.56
C ASP A 9 36.59 15.24 69.25
N ASP A 10 36.25 16.38 69.85
CA ASP A 10 34.99 17.08 69.56
C ASP A 10 34.99 17.70 68.14
N HIS A 11 36.10 18.27 67.67
CA HIS A 11 36.22 18.75 66.28
C HIS A 11 36.19 17.61 65.25
N ALA A 12 36.82 16.46 65.54
CA ALA A 12 36.75 15.30 64.64
C ALA A 12 35.32 14.74 64.51
N LYS A 13 34.55 14.76 65.61
CA LYS A 13 33.13 14.40 65.59
C LYS A 13 32.31 15.42 64.81
N GLU A 14 32.58 16.71 64.97
CA GLU A 14 31.93 17.79 64.24
C GLU A 14 32.18 17.69 62.72
N ASP A 15 33.41 17.39 62.30
CA ASP A 15 33.77 17.16 60.90
C ASP A 15 33.08 15.93 60.32
N THR A 16 32.98 14.85 61.10
CA THR A 16 32.28 13.62 60.69
C THR A 16 30.78 13.88 60.53
N VAL A 17 30.17 14.60 61.47
CA VAL A 17 28.75 14.99 61.39
C VAL A 17 28.49 15.89 60.18
N ASN A 18 29.38 16.85 59.90
CA ASN A 18 29.28 17.72 58.72
C ASN A 18 29.42 16.94 57.41
N ALA A 19 30.30 15.94 57.34
CA ALA A 19 30.45 15.07 56.17
C ALA A 19 29.19 14.22 55.92
N VAL A 20 28.62 13.64 56.99
CA VAL A 20 27.35 12.88 56.91
C VAL A 20 26.21 13.79 56.45
N LEU A 21 26.14 15.01 56.97
CA LEU A 21 25.09 15.97 56.61
C LEU A 21 25.17 16.39 55.14
N ARG A 22 26.38 16.58 54.59
CA ARG A 22 26.59 16.80 53.15
C ARG A 22 26.17 15.59 52.31
N ALA A 23 26.55 14.38 52.72
CA ALA A 23 26.16 13.16 52.01
C ALA A 23 24.64 12.95 51.98
N ILE A 24 23.94 13.29 53.08
CA ILE A 24 22.47 13.27 53.14
C ILE A 24 21.89 14.30 52.16
N GLN A 25 22.41 15.54 52.14
CA GLN A 25 21.96 16.58 51.21
C GLN A 25 22.16 16.17 49.74
N GLU A 26 23.30 15.58 49.40
CA GLU A 26 23.56 15.07 48.05
C GLU A 26 22.62 13.93 47.67
N LEU A 27 22.30 13.03 48.61
CA LEU A 27 21.36 11.95 48.38
C LEU A 27 19.93 12.48 48.19
N THR A 28 19.52 13.48 48.98
CA THR A 28 18.24 14.17 48.82
C THR A 28 18.14 14.82 47.44
N GLN A 29 19.18 15.52 47.00
CA GLN A 29 19.20 16.13 45.67
C GLN A 29 19.09 15.07 44.54
N LYS A 30 19.83 13.96 44.65
CA LYS A 30 19.73 12.85 43.69
C LYS A 30 18.34 12.23 43.69
N MET A 31 17.69 12.13 44.84
CA MET A 31 16.33 11.61 44.97
C MET A 31 15.33 12.55 44.28
N ASP A 32 15.43 13.85 44.49
CA ASP A 32 14.58 14.86 43.83
C ASP A 32 14.76 14.83 42.30
N ASP A 33 16.00 14.74 41.83
CA ASP A 33 16.32 14.62 40.40
C ASP A 33 15.70 13.34 39.80
N GLN A 34 15.78 12.22 40.51
CA GLN A 34 15.16 10.96 40.10
C GLN A 34 13.63 11.10 40.04
N THR A 35 12.99 11.68 41.07
CA THR A 35 11.55 11.94 41.09
C THR A 35 11.14 12.82 39.90
N GLN A 36 11.93 13.83 39.54
CA GLN A 36 11.65 14.66 38.38
C GLN A 36 11.75 13.87 37.06
N ARG A 37 12.75 12.99 36.92
CA ARG A 37 12.88 12.13 35.73
C ARG A 37 11.72 11.14 35.61
N PHE A 38 11.29 10.53 36.72
CA PHE A 38 10.12 9.65 36.74
C PHE A 38 8.86 10.36 36.25
N ARG A 39 8.59 11.57 36.74
CA ARG A 39 7.44 12.38 36.26
C ARG A 39 7.50 12.69 34.77
N ARG A 40 8.71 12.88 34.21
CA ARG A 40 8.87 13.08 32.76
C ARG A 40 8.59 11.79 31.98
N PHE A 41 9.06 10.65 32.47
CA PHE A 41 8.77 9.36 31.86
C PHE A 41 7.28 9.02 31.92
N GLU A 42 6.60 9.26 33.04
CA GLU A 42 5.15 9.07 33.15
C GLU A 42 4.40 9.86 32.06
N LYS A 43 4.72 11.15 31.90
CA LYS A 43 4.11 11.99 30.85
C LYS A 43 4.40 11.47 29.44
N GLN A 44 5.62 11.00 29.17
CA GLN A 44 5.98 10.45 27.87
C GLN A 44 5.26 9.13 27.59
N ILE A 45 5.13 8.27 28.60
CA ILE A 45 4.41 6.99 28.50
C ILE A 45 2.93 7.25 28.20
N GLU A 46 2.30 8.19 28.90
CA GLU A 46 0.90 8.56 28.67
C GLU A 46 0.68 9.13 27.26
N ALA A 47 1.54 10.05 26.82
CA ALA A 47 1.49 10.60 25.47
C ALA A 47 1.66 9.51 24.40
N ASN A 48 2.63 8.60 24.58
CA ASN A 48 2.87 7.49 23.67
C ASN A 48 1.70 6.50 23.65
N SER A 49 1.11 6.18 24.81
CA SER A 49 -0.07 5.32 24.88
C SER A 49 -1.24 5.91 24.09
N SER A 50 -1.50 7.21 24.27
CA SER A 50 -2.54 7.91 23.51
C SER A 50 -2.28 7.90 22.01
N ALA A 51 -1.04 8.09 21.58
CA ALA A 51 -0.65 8.02 20.17
C ALA A 51 -0.82 6.61 19.59
N ILE A 52 -0.44 5.57 20.35
CA ILE A 52 -0.63 4.17 19.96
C ILE A 52 -2.12 3.86 19.77
N ASP A 53 -2.98 4.33 20.66
CA ASP A 53 -4.43 4.08 20.55
C ASP A 53 -5.06 4.77 19.36
N LYS A 54 -4.61 5.98 19.02
CA LYS A 54 -5.02 6.66 17.78
C LYS A 54 -4.57 5.88 16.55
N ASN A 55 -3.29 5.52 16.49
CA ASN A 55 -2.75 4.75 15.36
C ASN A 55 -3.47 3.41 15.17
N LYS A 56 -3.83 2.71 16.26
CA LYS A 56 -4.63 1.47 16.18
C LYS A 56 -5.99 1.70 15.52
N LYS A 57 -6.67 2.79 15.88
CA LYS A 57 -7.97 3.14 15.27
C LYS A 57 -7.81 3.46 13.78
N ASP A 58 -6.84 4.30 13.44
CA ASP A 58 -6.57 4.68 12.05
C ASP A 58 -6.20 3.45 11.19
N ILE A 59 -5.37 2.55 11.72
CA ILE A 59 -5.03 1.29 11.03
C ILE A 59 -6.28 0.44 10.80
N SER A 60 -7.15 0.30 11.81
CA SER A 60 -8.38 -0.47 11.67
C SER A 60 -9.32 0.14 10.62
N GLU A 61 -9.42 1.46 10.58
CA GLU A 61 -10.25 2.16 9.59
C GLU A 61 -9.68 1.99 8.17
N LEU A 62 -8.38 2.20 8.01
CA LEU A 62 -7.69 2.01 6.72
C LEU A 62 -7.82 0.57 6.21
N GLN A 63 -7.72 -0.43 7.10
CA GLN A 63 -7.93 -1.83 6.73
C GLN A 63 -9.34 -2.08 6.19
N SER A 64 -10.36 -1.47 6.82
CA SER A 64 -11.75 -1.55 6.35
C SER A 64 -11.93 -0.90 4.97
N GLN A 65 -11.38 0.30 4.79
CA GLN A 65 -11.44 1.01 3.50
C GLN A 65 -10.72 0.23 2.39
N VAL A 66 -9.55 -0.35 2.67
CA VAL A 66 -8.82 -1.18 1.71
C VAL A 66 -9.63 -2.43 1.33
N ALA A 67 -10.28 -3.08 2.30
CA ALA A 67 -11.14 -4.22 2.02
C ALA A 67 -12.34 -3.85 1.12
N HIS A 68 -12.97 -2.70 1.41
CA HIS A 68 -14.05 -2.16 0.59
C HIS A 68 -13.59 -1.89 -0.85
N LEU A 69 -12.49 -1.14 -1.01
CA LEU A 69 -11.95 -0.79 -2.33
C LEU A 69 -11.54 -2.02 -3.14
N LYS A 70 -10.95 -3.04 -2.50
CA LYS A 70 -10.61 -4.30 -3.18
C LYS A 70 -11.86 -5.01 -3.71
N LYS A 71 -12.94 -5.03 -2.93
CA LYS A 71 -14.22 -5.63 -3.35
C LYS A 71 -14.82 -4.87 -4.53
N GLU A 72 -14.86 -3.55 -4.45
CA GLU A 72 -15.37 -2.68 -5.52
C GLU A 72 -14.54 -2.84 -6.80
N ASN A 73 -13.21 -2.87 -6.68
CA ASN A 73 -12.32 -3.07 -7.83
C ASN A 73 -12.56 -4.42 -8.52
N ALA A 74 -12.81 -5.48 -7.75
CA ALA A 74 -13.14 -6.79 -8.31
C ALA A 74 -14.47 -6.77 -9.10
N ILE A 75 -15.49 -6.10 -8.56
CA ILE A 75 -16.79 -5.94 -9.23
C ILE A 75 -16.63 -5.14 -10.53
N LEU A 76 -15.91 -4.02 -10.48
CA LEU A 76 -15.68 -3.16 -11.65
C LEU A 76 -14.90 -3.89 -12.74
N LYS A 77 -13.86 -4.66 -12.38
CA LYS A 77 -13.11 -5.48 -13.33
C LYS A 77 -14.00 -6.50 -14.03
N SER A 78 -14.81 -7.23 -13.26
CA SER A 78 -15.76 -8.20 -13.82
C SER A 78 -16.79 -7.53 -14.75
N ALA A 79 -17.31 -6.36 -14.37
CA ALA A 79 -18.21 -5.59 -15.22
C ALA A 79 -17.53 -5.13 -16.52
N CYS A 80 -16.29 -4.67 -16.45
CA CYS A 80 -15.50 -4.28 -17.63
C CYS A 80 -15.24 -5.47 -18.57
N GLU A 81 -14.90 -6.63 -18.03
CA GLU A 81 -14.70 -7.87 -18.80
C GLU A 81 -15.98 -8.28 -19.52
N GLU A 82 -17.11 -8.27 -18.82
CA GLU A 82 -18.40 -8.62 -19.39
C GLU A 82 -18.82 -7.60 -20.46
N HIS A 83 -18.60 -6.30 -20.24
CA HIS A 83 -18.80 -5.28 -21.27
C HIS A 83 -17.90 -5.49 -22.49
N ALA A 84 -16.62 -5.83 -22.30
CA ALA A 84 -15.70 -6.12 -23.39
C ALA A 84 -16.14 -7.37 -24.18
N ARG A 85 -16.65 -8.39 -23.48
CA ARG A 85 -17.22 -9.60 -24.08
C ARG A 85 -18.46 -9.27 -24.88
N TYR A 86 -19.40 -8.49 -24.34
CA TYR A 86 -20.62 -8.07 -25.07
C TYR A 86 -20.28 -7.29 -26.33
N LYS A 87 -19.33 -6.35 -26.25
CA LYS A 87 -18.87 -5.58 -27.42
C LYS A 87 -18.26 -6.47 -28.50
N ARG A 88 -17.62 -7.58 -28.13
CA ARG A 88 -16.97 -8.52 -29.05
C ARG A 88 -17.86 -9.70 -29.46
N ARG A 89 -19.10 -9.79 -28.93
CA ARG A 89 -19.99 -10.96 -29.10
C ARG A 89 -20.24 -11.32 -30.57
N TRP A 90 -20.30 -10.31 -31.44
CA TRP A 90 -20.57 -10.48 -32.87
C TRP A 90 -19.31 -10.39 -33.73
N ASN A 91 -18.13 -10.25 -33.12
CA ASN A 91 -16.89 -10.13 -33.85
C ASN A 91 -16.40 -11.53 -34.26
N LEU A 92 -16.12 -11.69 -35.55
CA LEU A 92 -15.48 -12.89 -36.09
C LEU A 92 -13.98 -12.62 -36.29
N ARG A 93 -13.13 -13.47 -35.72
CA ARG A 93 -11.68 -13.39 -35.93
C ARG A 93 -11.24 -14.44 -36.94
N LEU A 94 -10.75 -13.98 -38.09
CA LEU A 94 -10.12 -14.82 -39.10
C LEU A 94 -8.61 -14.85 -38.88
N THR A 95 -8.01 -16.04 -38.95
CA THR A 95 -6.56 -16.25 -38.74
C THR A 95 -5.97 -17.02 -39.93
N GLY A 96 -4.66 -16.88 -40.17
CA GLY A 96 -3.98 -17.56 -41.26
C GLY A 96 -4.16 -16.89 -42.64
N LEU A 97 -4.72 -15.69 -42.70
CA LEU A 97 -4.83 -14.92 -43.94
C LEU A 97 -3.55 -14.13 -44.19
N PRO A 98 -2.82 -14.38 -45.31
CA PRO A 98 -1.62 -13.61 -45.64
C PRO A 98 -1.96 -12.14 -45.82
N GLU A 99 -1.03 -11.27 -45.44
CA GLU A 99 -1.11 -9.83 -45.65
C GLU A 99 -0.56 -9.50 -47.05
N LYS A 100 -1.28 -8.68 -47.80
CA LYS A 100 -0.84 -8.15 -49.09
C LYS A 100 -0.84 -6.63 -49.05
N ASP A 101 0.11 -6.03 -49.74
CA ASP A 101 0.12 -4.58 -49.93
C ASP A 101 -1.12 -4.16 -50.75
N ASP A 102 -1.76 -3.07 -50.32
CA ASP A 102 -2.96 -2.49 -50.94
C ASP A 102 -4.20 -3.43 -51.00
N GLU A 103 -4.35 -4.28 -49.98
CA GLU A 103 -5.47 -5.23 -49.92
C GLU A 103 -6.84 -4.58 -49.60
N ASN A 104 -7.87 -4.96 -50.35
CA ASN A 104 -9.24 -4.73 -49.92
C ASN A 104 -9.68 -5.84 -48.96
N VAL A 105 -9.46 -5.60 -47.66
CA VAL A 105 -9.75 -6.55 -46.58
C VAL A 105 -11.22 -6.97 -46.60
N ARG A 106 -12.14 -6.02 -46.87
CA ARG A 106 -13.58 -6.27 -46.87
C ARG A 106 -13.98 -7.25 -47.97
N GLU A 107 -13.52 -7.03 -49.21
CA GLU A 107 -13.82 -7.92 -50.33
C GLU A 107 -13.23 -9.31 -50.15
N THR A 108 -12.02 -9.40 -49.58
CA THR A 108 -11.39 -10.69 -49.25
C THR A 108 -12.25 -11.49 -48.26
N VAL A 109 -12.75 -10.85 -47.20
CA VAL A 109 -13.63 -11.49 -46.21
C VAL A 109 -14.97 -11.89 -46.82
N ILE A 110 -15.57 -11.05 -47.67
CA ILE A 110 -16.83 -11.38 -48.35
C ILE A 110 -16.64 -12.62 -49.25
N GLY A 111 -15.54 -12.68 -50.01
CA GLY A 111 -15.23 -13.84 -50.86
C GLY A 111 -15.04 -15.15 -50.07
N ILE A 112 -14.52 -15.08 -48.85
CA ILE A 112 -14.44 -16.24 -47.94
C ILE A 112 -15.84 -16.62 -47.45
N LEU A 113 -16.63 -15.64 -47.00
CA LEU A 113 -17.96 -15.90 -46.44
C LEU A 113 -18.95 -16.45 -47.47
N THR A 114 -18.93 -15.97 -48.73
CA THR A 114 -19.79 -16.50 -49.80
C THR A 114 -19.47 -17.94 -50.16
N ARG A 115 -18.23 -18.37 -49.97
CA ARG A 115 -17.82 -19.76 -50.22
C ARG A 115 -18.34 -20.72 -49.16
N ILE A 116 -18.53 -20.23 -47.93
CA ILE A 116 -19.01 -21.03 -46.79
C ILE A 116 -20.53 -20.95 -46.67
N PHE A 117 -21.09 -19.77 -46.91
CA PHE A 117 -22.52 -19.49 -46.80
C PHE A 117 -23.08 -19.07 -48.15
N PRO A 118 -24.08 -19.79 -48.70
CA PRO A 118 -24.72 -19.44 -49.97
C PRO A 118 -25.65 -18.23 -49.79
N VAL A 119 -25.07 -17.06 -49.61
CA VAL A 119 -25.73 -15.76 -49.42
C VAL A 119 -25.21 -14.81 -50.49
N SER A 120 -26.06 -13.90 -50.98
CA SER A 120 -25.65 -12.90 -51.97
C SER A 120 -24.58 -11.95 -51.43
N VAL A 121 -23.65 -11.56 -52.31
CA VAL A 121 -22.57 -10.62 -52.02
C VAL A 121 -23.11 -9.29 -51.50
N GLU A 122 -24.15 -8.75 -52.14
CA GLU A 122 -24.83 -7.53 -51.72
C GLU A 122 -25.32 -7.62 -50.27
N ARG A 123 -25.94 -8.74 -49.87
CA ARG A 123 -26.44 -8.89 -48.50
C ARG A 123 -25.30 -8.92 -47.47
N LEU A 124 -24.19 -9.55 -47.81
CA LEU A 124 -22.99 -9.57 -46.97
C LEU A 124 -22.35 -8.18 -46.82
N ARG A 125 -22.35 -7.36 -47.87
CA ARG A 125 -21.86 -5.97 -47.80
C ARG A 125 -22.64 -5.11 -46.81
N TYR A 126 -23.95 -5.32 -46.69
CA TYR A 126 -24.78 -4.61 -45.71
C TYR A 126 -24.70 -5.20 -44.29
N THR A 127 -24.42 -6.50 -44.16
CA THR A 127 -24.40 -7.17 -42.84
C THR A 127 -23.06 -6.98 -42.13
N LEU A 128 -21.96 -6.85 -42.88
CA LEU A 128 -20.63 -6.62 -42.31
C LEU A 128 -20.40 -5.13 -42.05
N ASP A 129 -20.49 -4.74 -40.78
CA ASP A 129 -20.30 -3.35 -40.37
C ASP A 129 -18.86 -2.86 -40.55
N THR A 130 -17.91 -3.40 -39.77
CA THR A 130 -16.48 -2.99 -39.81
C THR A 130 -15.56 -4.20 -40.00
N VAL A 131 -14.58 -4.08 -40.89
CA VAL A 131 -13.55 -5.11 -41.14
C VAL A 131 -12.17 -4.45 -41.16
N HIS A 132 -11.23 -4.97 -40.36
CA HIS A 132 -9.87 -4.45 -40.29
C HIS A 132 -8.89 -5.52 -39.81
N ARG A 133 -7.59 -5.31 -40.08
CA ARG A 133 -6.50 -6.11 -39.51
C ARG A 133 -6.26 -5.68 -38.06
N LEU A 134 -6.00 -6.65 -37.18
CA LEU A 134 -5.74 -6.41 -35.75
C LEU A 134 -4.25 -6.16 -35.43
N GLY A 135 -3.39 -6.10 -36.44
CA GLY A 135 -1.94 -5.99 -36.28
C GLY A 135 -1.25 -7.32 -35.95
N LYS A 136 0.09 -7.33 -36.04
CA LYS A 136 0.91 -8.51 -35.67
C LYS A 136 0.85 -8.70 -34.16
N ARG A 137 0.72 -9.96 -33.74
CA ARG A 137 0.75 -10.32 -32.32
C ARG A 137 2.18 -10.10 -31.82
N GLU A 138 2.40 -9.04 -31.04
CA GLU A 138 3.68 -8.84 -30.36
C GLU A 138 3.97 -10.05 -29.47
N SER A 139 5.23 -10.50 -29.49
CA SER A 139 5.71 -11.60 -28.65
C SER A 139 5.35 -11.35 -27.18
N ALA A 140 5.02 -12.43 -26.46
CA ALA A 140 4.39 -12.45 -25.13
C ALA A 140 5.12 -11.69 -23.99
N THR A 141 6.23 -11.01 -24.27
CA THR A 141 7.01 -10.24 -23.29
C THR A 141 6.49 -8.82 -23.07
N THR A 142 5.67 -8.26 -23.97
CA THR A 142 5.20 -6.84 -23.87
C THR A 142 3.68 -6.68 -23.82
N SER A 143 2.90 -7.77 -23.93
CA SER A 143 1.43 -7.69 -23.91
C SER A 143 0.87 -7.65 -22.48
N ASN A 144 0.99 -6.49 -21.83
CA ASN A 144 0.29 -6.19 -20.57
C ASN A 144 -1.19 -5.80 -20.78
N ASN A 145 -1.82 -6.21 -21.89
CA ASN A 145 -3.21 -5.89 -22.22
C ASN A 145 -4.07 -7.11 -22.59
N CYS A 146 -3.75 -8.28 -22.04
CA CYS A 146 -4.73 -9.36 -21.89
C CYS A 146 -5.02 -9.51 -20.39
N GLY A 147 -6.22 -9.12 -19.97
CA GLY A 147 -6.69 -9.22 -18.59
C GLY A 147 -6.41 -10.60 -18.00
N ARG A 148 -5.65 -10.58 -16.91
CA ARG A 148 -5.65 -11.60 -15.87
C ARG A 148 -6.58 -11.14 -14.75
#